data_AF-A0A811L739-F1
#
_entry.id   AF-A0A811L739-F1
#
_cell.length_a   1.000
_cell.length_b   1.000
_cell.length_c   1.000
_cell.angle_alpha   90.00
_cell.angle_beta   90.00
_cell.angle_gamma   90.00
#
_symmetry.space_group_name_H-M   'P 1'
#
loop_
_entity.id
_entity.type
_entity.pdbx_description
1 polymer ?
#
loop_
_entity_poly.entity_id
_entity_poly.type
_entity_poly.pdbx_seq_one_letter_code
_entity_poly.pdbx_strand_id
1 'polypeptide(L)'
;MKSLIVLAVSIAISLACRCIPPTTETTYCSADYIGRVKITSMKSSEDKSYIIYGFKEVKKYKGNGTYTKFQTPSHSATCGISSLKVGQEYLLPAKLQKAVLTANTCLGFPVEDNHGVGPLEWEKVPQTLKDVLEKNPPKC
;
A
#
# COMPACT_ATOMS: atom_id res chain seq x y z
N MET A 1 -57.52 0.06 8.73
CA MET A 1 -56.72 0.46 7.56
C MET A 1 -55.51 1.23 8.06
N LYS A 2 -54.37 0.54 8.18
CA LYS A 2 -53.17 0.75 7.34
C LYS A 2 -52.45 2.08 7.60
N SER A 3 -51.83 2.24 8.78
CA SER A 3 -50.67 3.14 8.90
C SER A 3 -49.42 2.33 8.58
N LEU A 4 -49.01 2.39 7.31
CA LEU A 4 -47.77 1.83 6.82
C LEU A 4 -46.61 2.63 7.41
N ILE A 5 -45.93 2.03 8.38
CA ILE A 5 -44.58 2.40 8.79
C ILE A 5 -43.67 2.13 7.58
N VAL A 6 -43.35 3.17 6.80
CA VAL A 6 -42.33 3.08 5.76
C VAL A 6 -41.00 3.41 6.41
N LEU A 7 -40.34 2.38 6.93
CA LEU A 7 -38.93 2.42 7.30
C LEU A 7 -38.12 2.57 6.01
N ALA A 8 -37.79 3.81 5.63
CA ALA A 8 -36.84 4.08 4.55
C ALA A 8 -35.43 3.68 5.03
N VAL A 9 -35.12 2.39 4.94
CA VAL A 9 -33.77 1.85 5.16
C VAL A 9 -32.93 2.25 3.95
N SER A 10 -32.22 3.37 4.08
CA SER A 10 -31.22 3.79 3.12
C SER A 10 -30.06 2.78 3.13
N ILE A 11 -30.03 1.88 2.16
CA ILE A 11 -28.88 0.98 1.91
C ILE A 11 -27.74 1.87 1.42
N ALA A 12 -26.92 2.38 2.34
CA ALA A 12 -25.63 2.95 1.98
C ALA A 12 -24.78 1.79 1.44
N ILE A 13 -24.62 1.71 0.12
CA ILE A 13 -23.66 0.81 -0.50
C ILE A 13 -22.28 1.31 -0.05
N SER A 14 -21.73 0.66 0.97
CA SER A 14 -20.39 0.95 1.46
C SER A 14 -19.40 0.56 0.36
N LEU A 15 -18.95 1.54 -0.42
CA LEU A 15 -17.83 1.43 -1.35
C LEU A 15 -16.54 1.32 -0.54
N ALA A 16 -16.37 0.18 0.14
CA ALA A 16 -15.09 -0.18 0.73
C ALA A 16 -14.16 -0.65 -0.39
N CYS A 17 -12.90 -0.25 -0.32
CA CYS A 17 -11.87 -0.82 -1.18
C CYS A 17 -11.82 -2.34 -0.96
N ARG A 18 -11.89 -3.12 -2.04
CA ARG A 18 -11.72 -4.58 -2.02
C ARG A 18 -10.58 -4.97 -2.92
N CYS A 19 -9.63 -5.70 -2.37
CA CYS A 19 -8.47 -6.20 -3.07
C CYS A 19 -8.57 -7.73 -3.17
N ILE A 20 -8.12 -8.30 -4.28
CA ILE A 20 -7.83 -9.73 -4.36
C ILE A 20 -6.44 -9.91 -3.72
N PRO A 21 -6.29 -10.74 -2.68
CA PRO A 21 -4.99 -10.97 -2.06
C PRO A 21 -3.98 -11.47 -3.11
N PRO A 22 -2.89 -10.74 -3.39
CA PRO A 22 -1.91 -11.15 -4.38
C PRO A 22 -0.97 -12.21 -3.80
N THR A 23 -0.34 -12.98 -4.68
CA THR A 23 0.81 -13.83 -4.31
C THR A 23 2.07 -12.96 -4.19
N THR A 24 3.12 -13.51 -3.57
CA THR A 24 4.44 -12.87 -3.52
C THR A 24 4.97 -12.56 -4.93
N GLU A 25 4.82 -13.51 -5.85
CA GLU A 25 5.19 -13.33 -7.26
C GLU A 25 4.38 -12.20 -7.90
N THR A 26 3.05 -12.26 -7.86
CA THR A 26 2.21 -11.22 -8.47
C THR A 26 2.51 -9.83 -7.92
N THR A 27 2.75 -9.71 -6.61
CA THR A 27 3.14 -8.44 -5.98
C THR A 27 4.48 -7.95 -6.50
N TYR A 28 5.48 -8.84 -6.53
CA TYR A 28 6.82 -8.51 -6.99
C TYR A 28 6.81 -8.08 -8.46
N CYS A 29 6.13 -8.84 -9.31
CA CYS A 29 6.04 -8.61 -10.75
C CYS A 29 5.31 -7.30 -11.06
N SER A 30 4.20 -7.03 -10.36
CA SER A 30 3.35 -5.86 -10.61
C SER A 30 3.92 -4.55 -10.10
N ALA A 31 4.84 -4.56 -9.13
CA ALA A 31 5.46 -3.36 -8.60
C ALA A 31 6.60 -2.86 -9.49
N ASP A 32 6.70 -1.56 -9.68
CA ASP A 32 7.82 -0.92 -10.39
C ASP A 32 8.97 -0.58 -9.43
N TYR A 33 8.65 -0.44 -8.14
CA TYR A 33 9.59 -0.18 -7.05
C TYR A 33 9.27 -1.07 -5.86
N ILE A 34 10.31 -1.67 -5.26
CA ILE A 34 10.20 -2.40 -3.99
C ILE A 34 11.41 -2.02 -3.15
N GLY A 35 11.17 -1.50 -1.95
CA GLY A 35 12.23 -1.10 -1.05
C GLY A 35 11.86 -1.23 0.42
N ARG A 36 12.86 -1.45 1.26
CA ARG A 36 12.80 -1.15 2.69
C ARG A 36 13.02 0.35 2.84
N VAL A 37 12.01 1.06 3.33
CA VAL A 37 12.02 2.51 3.43
C VAL A 37 11.68 2.96 4.85
N LYS A 38 12.29 4.05 5.31
CA LYS A 38 11.94 4.72 6.57
C LYS A 38 11.10 5.94 6.27
N ILE A 39 9.89 6.03 6.82
CA ILE A 39 9.02 7.18 6.61
C ILE A 39 9.60 8.40 7.34
N THR A 40 9.73 9.52 6.64
CA THR A 40 10.33 10.76 7.18
C THR A 40 9.32 11.89 7.32
N SER A 41 8.23 11.86 6.55
CA SER A 41 7.16 12.86 6.63
C SER A 41 5.86 12.33 6.07
N MET A 42 4.75 12.96 6.48
CA MET A 42 3.40 12.71 5.99
C MET A 42 2.71 14.05 5.82
N LYS A 43 2.11 14.30 4.65
CA LYS A 43 1.29 15.49 4.39
C LYS A 43 0.16 15.18 3.42
N SER A 44 -0.92 15.95 3.48
CA SER A 44 -1.96 15.90 2.45
C SER A 44 -1.55 16.72 1.22
N SER A 45 -2.02 16.33 0.04
CA SER A 45 -2.02 17.20 -1.14
C SER A 45 -2.90 18.42 -0.93
N GLU A 46 -2.73 19.46 -1.75
CA GLU A 46 -3.47 20.72 -1.64
C GLU A 46 -4.99 20.52 -1.77
N ASP A 47 -5.40 19.66 -2.71
CA ASP A 47 -6.78 19.24 -2.95
C ASP A 47 -7.28 18.15 -1.98
N LYS A 48 -6.42 17.69 -1.05
CA LYS A 48 -6.66 16.64 -0.06
C LYS A 48 -7.07 15.27 -0.64
N SER A 49 -6.86 15.05 -1.95
CA SER A 49 -7.19 13.79 -2.61
C SER A 49 -6.13 12.70 -2.35
N TYR A 50 -4.90 13.10 -2.01
CA TYR A 50 -3.79 12.21 -1.72
C TYR A 50 -3.11 12.52 -0.39
N ILE A 51 -2.52 11.49 0.20
CA ILE A 51 -1.49 11.59 1.23
C ILE A 51 -0.14 11.37 0.53
N ILE A 52 0.79 12.29 0.76
CA ILE A 52 2.15 12.24 0.26
C ILE A 52 3.06 11.86 1.44
N TYR A 53 3.71 10.72 1.33
CA TYR A 53 4.72 10.29 2.29
C TYR A 53 6.11 10.60 1.73
N GLY A 54 6.92 11.28 2.53
CA GLY A 54 8.37 11.32 2.32
C GLY A 54 9.01 10.11 2.97
N PHE A 55 10.05 9.58 2.35
CA PHE A 55 10.80 8.46 2.89
C PHE A 55 12.30 8.54 2.58
N LYS A 56 13.09 7.86 3.39
CA LYS A 56 14.49 7.54 3.12
C LYS A 56 14.59 6.08 2.72
N GLU A 57 15.20 5.80 1.58
CA GLU A 57 15.50 4.44 1.16
C GLU A 57 16.57 3.83 2.08
N VAL A 58 16.28 2.69 2.68
CA VAL A 58 17.23 1.90 3.50
C VAL A 58 17.85 0.80 2.65
N LYS A 59 17.02 0.11 1.86
CA LYS A 59 17.46 -0.91 0.91
C LYS A 59 16.47 -1.00 -0.25
N LYS A 60 16.98 -1.14 -1.47
CA LYS A 60 16.18 -1.35 -2.68
C LYS A 60 16.24 -2.81 -3.10
N TYR A 61 15.09 -3.39 -3.40
CA TYR A 61 14.94 -4.75 -3.92
C TYR A 61 14.56 -4.76 -5.40
N LYS A 62 13.76 -3.77 -5.84
CA LYS A 62 13.35 -3.61 -7.24
C LYS A 62 13.21 -2.13 -7.59
N GLY A 63 13.51 -1.79 -8.86
CA GLY A 63 13.26 -0.49 -9.45
C GLY A 63 14.52 0.30 -9.79
N ASN A 64 14.39 1.18 -10.78
CA ASN A 64 15.47 2.07 -11.24
C ASN A 64 15.22 3.50 -10.78
N GLY A 65 16.30 4.24 -10.51
CA GLY A 65 16.24 5.64 -10.06
C GLY A 65 16.16 5.81 -8.55
N THR A 66 16.18 7.06 -8.09
CA THR A 66 16.15 7.43 -6.67
C THR A 66 14.86 8.17 -6.38
N TYR A 67 14.09 7.64 -5.43
CA TYR A 67 12.82 8.21 -5.01
C TYR A 67 12.90 8.61 -3.54
N THR A 68 12.23 9.70 -3.20
CA THR A 68 12.17 10.24 -1.83
C THR A 68 10.75 10.42 -1.33
N LYS A 69 9.76 10.17 -2.19
CA LYS A 69 8.34 10.32 -1.89
C LYS A 69 7.49 9.34 -2.68
N PHE A 70 6.36 8.96 -2.11
CA PHE A 70 5.28 8.31 -2.83
C PHE A 70 3.95 8.93 -2.39
N GLN A 71 2.91 8.72 -3.19
CA GLN A 71 1.56 9.16 -2.89
C GLN A 71 0.61 7.97 -2.79
N THR A 72 -0.42 8.14 -1.99
CA THR A 72 -1.53 7.18 -1.84
C THR A 72 -2.84 7.96 -1.72
N PRO A 73 -3.99 7.42 -2.14
CA PRO A 73 -5.26 8.09 -1.92
C PRO A 73 -5.47 8.43 -0.44
N SER A 74 -6.20 9.52 -0.15
CA SER A 74 -6.40 9.98 1.23
C SER A 74 -7.45 9.19 2.01
N HIS A 75 -8.26 8.38 1.34
CA HIS A 75 -9.38 7.65 1.94
C HIS A 75 -9.24 6.13 1.77
N SER A 76 -9.62 5.37 2.79
CA SER A 76 -9.63 3.90 2.75
C SER A 76 -10.59 3.35 1.70
N ALA A 77 -11.70 4.05 1.41
CA ALA A 77 -12.64 3.72 0.35
C ALA A 77 -11.97 3.64 -1.03
N THR A 78 -10.90 4.41 -1.25
CA THR A 78 -10.10 4.43 -2.48
C THR A 78 -8.76 3.71 -2.32
N CYS A 79 -8.66 2.79 -1.35
CA CYS A 79 -7.46 2.00 -1.06
C CYS A 79 -6.27 2.84 -0.56
N GLY A 80 -6.57 3.98 0.06
CA GLY A 80 -5.60 4.87 0.67
C GLY A 80 -4.90 4.25 1.88
N ILE A 81 -3.62 4.57 2.06
CA ILE A 81 -2.80 4.10 3.18
C ILE A 81 -2.59 5.27 4.16
N SER A 82 -3.34 5.30 5.27
CA SER A 82 -3.22 6.33 6.32
C SER A 82 -2.52 5.84 7.60
N SER A 83 -2.15 4.56 7.67
CA SER A 83 -1.65 3.90 8.89
C SER A 83 -0.12 3.95 9.08
N LEU A 84 0.63 4.53 8.15
CA LEU A 84 2.10 4.56 8.23
C LEU A 84 2.57 5.63 9.21
N LYS A 85 3.57 5.29 10.02
CA LYS A 85 4.10 6.17 11.07
C LYS A 85 5.45 6.75 10.66
N VAL A 86 5.64 8.04 10.90
CA VAL A 86 6.95 8.70 10.73
C VAL A 86 7.96 8.04 11.67
N GLY A 87 9.17 7.80 11.17
CA GLY A 87 10.26 7.14 11.88
C GLY A 87 10.22 5.61 11.82
N GLN A 88 9.14 5.00 11.32
CA GLN A 88 9.04 3.56 11.15
C GLN A 88 9.50 3.09 9.77
N GLU A 89 9.94 1.83 9.70
CA GLU A 89 10.43 1.20 8.48
C GLU A 89 9.43 0.22 7.92
N TYR A 90 9.27 0.23 6.60
CA TYR A 90 8.30 -0.59 5.89
C TYR A 90 8.92 -1.20 4.64
N LEU A 91 8.48 -2.42 4.31
CA LEU A 91 8.59 -2.98 2.98
C LEU A 91 7.51 -2.34 2.10
N LEU A 92 7.93 -1.48 1.17
CA LEU A 92 7.07 -0.70 0.30
C LEU A 92 7.15 -1.23 -1.14
N PRO A 93 6.13 -1.96 -1.62
CA PRO A 93 5.88 -2.11 -3.04
C PRO A 93 5.10 -0.89 -3.57
N ALA A 94 5.52 -0.33 -4.70
CA ALA A 94 4.89 0.82 -5.33
C ALA A 94 4.91 0.69 -6.87
N LYS A 95 3.96 1.36 -7.53
CA LYS A 95 3.95 1.55 -8.98
C LYS A 95 4.51 2.91 -9.34
N LEU A 96 5.08 3.04 -10.53
CA LEU A 96 5.56 4.29 -11.09
C LEU A 96 4.55 4.80 -12.12
N GLN A 97 3.87 5.89 -11.82
CA GLN A 97 2.90 6.51 -12.73
C GLN A 97 3.31 7.94 -13.00
N LYS A 98 3.57 8.29 -14.27
CA LYS A 98 3.99 9.64 -14.69
C LYS A 98 5.14 10.19 -13.83
N ALA A 99 6.17 9.37 -13.59
CA ALA A 99 7.34 9.66 -12.76
C ALA A 99 7.06 9.86 -11.25
N VAL A 100 5.87 9.50 -10.75
CA VAL A 100 5.53 9.54 -9.32
C VAL A 100 5.28 8.13 -8.81
N LEU A 101 5.90 7.77 -7.69
CA LEU A 101 5.58 6.52 -7.01
C LEU A 101 4.19 6.60 -6.37
N THR A 102 3.36 5.60 -6.66
CA THR A 102 2.03 5.44 -6.10
C THR A 102 1.93 4.12 -5.35
N ALA A 103 1.34 4.15 -4.17
CA ALA A 103 1.07 2.97 -3.37
C ALA A 103 -0.39 2.97 -2.91
N ASN A 104 -0.95 1.79 -2.72
CA ASN A 104 -2.31 1.58 -2.20
C ASN A 104 -2.35 0.30 -1.39
N THR A 105 -3.46 0.08 -0.68
CA THR A 105 -3.64 -1.10 0.15
C THR A 105 -3.79 -2.41 -0.63
N CYS A 106 -3.96 -2.39 -1.95
CA CYS A 106 -4.09 -3.62 -2.74
C CYS A 106 -2.77 -4.16 -3.28
N LEU A 107 -1.70 -3.38 -3.18
CA LEU A 107 -0.36 -3.82 -3.55
C LEU A 107 0.43 -4.07 -2.26
N GLY A 108 0.51 -5.34 -1.85
CA GLY A 108 1.18 -5.75 -0.63
C GLY A 108 1.53 -7.23 -0.71
N PHE A 109 2.54 -7.65 0.05
CA PHE A 109 2.92 -9.07 0.09
C PHE A 109 1.98 -9.86 0.99
N PRO A 110 1.59 -11.09 0.62
CA PRO A 110 0.83 -11.95 1.51
C PRO A 110 1.73 -12.39 2.65
N VAL A 111 1.37 -12.03 3.88
CA VAL A 111 1.98 -12.59 5.09
C VAL A 111 0.86 -13.03 6.02
N GLU A 112 1.13 -14.00 6.89
CA GLU A 112 0.13 -14.44 7.89
C GLU A 112 -0.36 -13.20 8.68
N ASP A 113 -1.68 -13.11 8.88
CA ASP A 113 -2.42 -11.95 9.44
C ASP A 113 -2.48 -10.67 8.60
N ASN A 114 -1.79 -10.59 7.46
CA ASN A 114 -1.90 -9.47 6.52
C ASN A 114 -2.34 -10.00 5.16
N HIS A 115 -3.64 -9.90 4.87
CA HIS A 115 -4.27 -10.33 3.62
C HIS A 115 -3.83 -9.50 2.38
N GLY A 116 -2.53 -9.30 2.18
CA GLY A 116 -1.94 -8.54 1.06
C GLY A 116 -2.19 -7.05 1.14
N VAL A 117 -2.35 -6.49 2.35
CA VAL A 117 -2.84 -5.13 2.54
C VAL A 117 -1.67 -4.13 2.63
N GLY A 118 -1.25 -3.60 1.47
CA GLY A 118 -0.32 -2.47 1.38
C GLY A 118 1.09 -2.72 1.93
N PRO A 119 1.82 -1.64 2.30
CA PRO A 119 3.16 -1.73 2.87
C PRO A 119 3.18 -2.45 4.23
N LEU A 120 4.17 -3.31 4.43
CA LEU A 120 4.32 -4.11 5.65
C LEU A 120 5.40 -3.52 6.55
N GLU A 121 5.15 -3.39 7.85
CA GLU A 121 6.19 -2.99 8.82
C GLU A 121 7.39 -3.94 8.73
N TRP A 122 8.61 -3.40 8.65
CA TRP A 122 9.81 -4.19 8.36
C TRP A 122 10.06 -5.30 9.39
N GLU A 123 9.75 -5.04 10.66
CA GLU A 123 9.87 -6.00 11.75
C GLU A 123 8.92 -7.21 11.58
N LYS A 124 7.78 -7.02 10.90
CA LYS A 124 6.78 -8.06 10.63
C LYS A 124 7.03 -8.80 9.33
N VAL A 125 8.03 -8.42 8.54
CA VAL A 125 8.39 -9.12 7.29
C VAL A 125 9.01 -10.49 7.65
N PRO A 126 8.39 -11.61 7.26
CA PRO A 126 8.92 -12.95 7.53
C PRO A 126 10.28 -13.16 6.88
N GLN A 127 11.13 -13.97 7.52
CA GLN A 127 12.47 -14.26 7.00
C GLN A 127 12.42 -14.92 5.61
N THR A 128 11.43 -15.77 5.37
CA THR A 128 11.20 -16.41 4.06
C THR A 128 10.98 -15.38 2.95
N LEU A 129 10.21 -14.32 3.21
CA LEU A 129 10.00 -13.24 2.25
C LEU A 129 11.29 -12.41 2.04
N LYS A 130 12.06 -12.14 3.11
CA LYS A 130 13.37 -11.48 2.99
C LYS A 130 14.32 -12.27 2.10
N ASP A 131 14.38 -13.59 2.28
CA ASP A 131 15.21 -14.47 1.46
C ASP A 131 14.77 -14.50 -0.01
N VAL A 132 13.46 -14.50 -0.29
CA VAL A 132 12.94 -14.36 -1.66
C VAL A 132 13.40 -13.05 -2.29
N LEU A 133 13.23 -11.91 -1.59
CA LEU A 133 13.61 -10.60 -2.12
C LEU A 133 15.12 -10.43 -2.33
N GLU A 134 15.95 -11.08 -1.51
CA GLU A 134 17.40 -10.89 -1.53
C GLU A 134 18.15 -11.90 -2.40
N LYS A 135 17.69 -13.16 -2.42
CA LYS A 135 18.45 -14.26 -3.02
C LYS A 135 17.78 -14.80 -4.27
N ASN A 136 16.45 -14.90 -4.25
CA ASN A 136 15.67 -15.55 -5.30
C ASN A 136 14.50 -14.67 -5.76
N PRO A 137 14.76 -13.44 -6.24
CA PRO A 137 13.68 -12.57 -6.67
C PRO A 137 12.91 -13.21 -7.83
N PRO A 138 11.57 -13.12 -7.85
CA PRO A 138 10.77 -13.58 -8.99
C PRO A 138 11.25 -12.96 -10.31
N LYS A 139 11.22 -13.75 -11.38
CA LYS A 139 11.58 -13.29 -12.73
C LYS A 139 10.33 -12.75 -13.42
N CYS A 140 10.35 -11.47 -13.78
CA CYS A 140 9.24 -10.75 -14.38
C CYS A 140 9.72 -9.76 -15.44
#